data_AF-A0A315EPA5-F1
#
_entry.id   AF-A0A315EPA5-F1
#
_cell.length_a   1.000
_cell.length_b   1.000
_cell.length_c   1.000
_cell.angle_alpha   90.00
_cell.angle_beta   90.00
_cell.angle_gamma   90.00
#
_symmetry.space_group_name_H-M   'P 1'
#
loop_
_entity.id
_entity.type
_entity.pdbx_description
1 polymer ?
#
loop_
_entity_poly.entity_id
_entity_poly.type
_entity_poly.pdbx_seq_one_letter_code
_entity_poly.pdbx_strand_id
1 'polypeptide(L)'
;MTKLTIDPQVLAKLRQAHPTPAASAARLLDKYVGVLQGLIDDAMQQKRSTFMRKRGIYSVNVSTLHRCGQFGPKRTRLHKWLDDNDLALIKIVELGNNLNNANSWVQLTNLVTLTDELTAAGSLRQLTDAEIDQYLAGGEEHEEQLLARLYPELDEEFTQEQLLHKFDIAPIDQPSLQNYITWLLTEATLLNDGKRELYARQAKTILAVTKQLGGKYLQRKKRSQFGRTYYDGLWHSPKSVDKYDVKTEMENCKCNERNMPLSSKTRQSNKSSIKATRLSM
;
A
#
# COMPACT_ATOMS: atom_id res chain seq x y z
N MET A 1 -5.21 -3.74 -3.86
CA MET A 1 -4.34 -4.45 -2.91
C MET A 1 -3.74 -5.67 -3.58
N THR A 2 -2.66 -6.21 -3.04
CA THR A 2 -2.13 -7.47 -3.58
C THR A 2 -2.93 -8.63 -3.02
N LYS A 3 -3.13 -9.68 -3.82
CA LYS A 3 -3.73 -10.93 -3.38
C LYS A 3 -2.77 -12.07 -3.70
N LEU A 4 -2.43 -12.86 -2.70
CA LEU A 4 -1.64 -14.07 -2.87
C LEU A 4 -2.59 -15.26 -3.04
N THR A 5 -2.42 -15.99 -4.14
CA THR A 5 -3.10 -17.27 -4.36
C THR A 5 -2.06 -18.38 -4.31
N ILE A 6 -2.32 -19.41 -3.51
CA ILE A 6 -1.40 -20.54 -3.32
C ILE A 6 -1.93 -21.74 -4.06
N ASP A 7 -1.00 -22.56 -4.57
CA ASP A 7 -1.34 -23.86 -5.11
C ASP A 7 -2.02 -24.77 -4.05
N PRO A 8 -3.21 -25.35 -4.34
CA PRO A 8 -3.91 -26.26 -3.43
C PRO A 8 -3.09 -27.49 -3.01
N GLN A 9 -2.04 -27.87 -3.76
CA GLN A 9 -1.13 -28.96 -3.42
C GLN A 9 -0.42 -28.73 -2.07
N VAL A 10 -0.09 -27.47 -1.74
CA VAL A 10 0.58 -27.13 -0.47
C VAL A 10 -0.33 -27.48 0.71
N LEU A 11 -1.61 -27.10 0.62
CA LEU A 11 -2.60 -27.41 1.65
C LEU A 11 -2.87 -28.92 1.74
N ALA A 12 -2.94 -29.61 0.60
CA ALA A 12 -3.17 -31.04 0.55
C ALA A 12 -2.05 -31.84 1.25
N LYS A 13 -0.78 -31.55 0.93
CA LYS A 13 0.38 -32.19 1.56
C LYS A 13 0.48 -31.85 3.05
N LEU A 14 0.16 -30.62 3.44
CA LEU A 14 0.19 -30.20 4.83
C LEU A 14 -0.89 -30.91 5.67
N ARG A 15 -2.09 -31.14 5.09
CA ARG A 15 -3.14 -31.98 5.70
C ARG A 15 -2.77 -33.46 5.77
N GLN A 16 -2.06 -34.00 4.78
CA GLN A 16 -1.57 -35.38 4.81
C GLN A 16 -0.54 -35.61 5.92
N ALA A 17 0.40 -34.67 6.09
CA ALA A 17 1.39 -34.74 7.16
C ALA A 17 0.77 -34.56 8.56
N HIS A 18 -0.32 -33.79 8.66
CA HIS A 18 -1.00 -33.48 9.92
C HIS A 18 -2.53 -33.56 9.79
N PRO A 19 -3.11 -34.77 9.87
CA PRO A 19 -4.56 -34.97 9.72
C PRO A 19 -5.36 -34.46 10.92
N THR A 20 -4.74 -34.36 12.10
CA THR A 20 -5.38 -33.94 13.35
C THR A 20 -4.64 -32.76 13.98
N PRO A 21 -5.32 -31.66 14.33
CA PRO A 21 -6.72 -31.28 14.03
C PRO A 21 -6.94 -30.86 12.57
N ALA A 22 -8.04 -31.30 11.95
CA ALA A 22 -8.32 -31.08 10.51
C ALA A 22 -8.29 -29.61 10.05
N ALA A 23 -8.74 -28.67 10.91
CA ALA A 23 -8.77 -27.25 10.59
C ALA A 23 -7.47 -26.50 10.92
N SER A 24 -6.58 -27.08 11.71
CA SER A 24 -5.36 -26.39 12.19
C SER A 24 -4.38 -26.08 11.07
N ALA A 25 -4.20 -27.04 10.16
CA ALA A 25 -3.39 -26.94 8.95
C ALA A 25 -3.77 -25.74 8.09
N ALA A 26 -5.07 -25.61 7.80
CA ALA A 26 -5.61 -24.51 7.01
C ALA A 26 -5.39 -23.17 7.71
N ARG A 27 -5.80 -23.05 8.98
CA ARG A 27 -5.64 -21.81 9.76
C ARG A 27 -4.19 -21.35 9.87
N LEU A 28 -3.25 -22.30 9.99
CA LEU A 28 -1.82 -21.99 10.07
C LEU A 28 -1.28 -21.48 8.72
N LEU A 29 -1.70 -22.12 7.62
CA LEU A 29 -1.34 -21.68 6.27
C LEU A 29 -1.93 -20.28 6.00
N ASP A 30 -3.22 -20.06 6.29
CA ASP A 30 -3.88 -18.77 6.12
C ASP A 30 -3.16 -17.67 6.90
N LYS A 31 -2.75 -17.96 8.14
CA LYS A 31 -1.95 -17.03 8.95
C LYS A 31 -0.59 -16.73 8.31
N TYR A 32 0.11 -17.75 7.81
CA TYR A 32 1.39 -17.56 7.13
C TYR A 32 1.24 -16.68 5.89
N VAL A 33 0.15 -16.87 5.15
CA VAL A 33 -0.15 -16.18 3.90
C VAL A 33 -0.54 -14.74 4.16
N GLY A 34 -1.36 -14.48 5.18
CA GLY A 34 -1.67 -13.11 5.61
C GLY A 34 -0.42 -12.35 6.03
N VAL A 35 0.50 -12.98 6.76
CA VAL A 35 1.79 -12.36 7.12
C VAL A 35 2.65 -12.11 5.87
N LEU A 36 2.76 -13.09 4.97
CA LEU A 36 3.51 -12.96 3.73
C LEU A 36 2.93 -11.85 2.83
N GLN A 37 1.61 -11.78 2.71
CA GLN A 37 0.90 -10.75 1.94
C GLN A 37 1.18 -9.37 2.51
N GLY A 38 1.05 -9.19 3.83
CA GLY A 38 1.38 -7.93 4.48
C GLY A 38 2.83 -7.48 4.26
N LEU A 39 3.78 -8.43 4.34
CA LEU A 39 5.19 -8.14 4.08
C LEU A 39 5.47 -7.76 2.62
N ILE A 40 4.76 -8.37 1.67
CA ILE A 40 4.87 -8.02 0.25
C ILE A 40 4.23 -6.66 -0.02
N ASP A 41 3.07 -6.37 0.57
CA ASP A 41 2.43 -5.06 0.47
C ASP A 41 3.35 -3.95 0.98
N ASP A 42 4.00 -4.16 2.13
CA ASP A 42 5.00 -3.25 2.68
C ASP A 42 6.20 -3.07 1.74
N ALA A 43 6.72 -4.19 1.19
CA ALA A 43 7.83 -4.16 0.25
C ALA A 43 7.48 -3.43 -1.06
N MET A 44 6.22 -3.51 -1.51
CA MET A 44 5.75 -2.82 -2.71
C MET A 44 5.55 -1.32 -2.50
N GLN A 45 5.37 -0.88 -1.26
CA GLN A 45 5.32 0.53 -0.91
C GLN A 45 6.71 1.19 -0.77
N GLN A 46 7.79 0.42 -0.96
CA GLN A 46 9.16 0.91 -0.96
C GLN A 46 9.72 1.06 -2.39
N LYS A 47 10.74 1.92 -2.54
CA LYS A 47 11.48 2.04 -3.80
C LYS A 47 12.16 0.69 -4.10
N ARG A 48 11.85 0.09 -5.25
CA ARG A 48 12.47 -1.14 -5.74
C ARG A 48 13.39 -0.83 -6.92
N SER A 49 14.55 -1.47 -6.97
CA SER A 49 15.46 -1.35 -8.11
C SER A 49 14.86 -1.99 -9.37
N THR A 50 15.34 -1.60 -10.54
CA THR A 50 14.91 -2.19 -11.82
C THR A 50 15.22 -3.68 -11.89
N PHE A 51 16.36 -4.10 -11.32
CA PHE A 51 16.74 -5.51 -11.19
C PHE A 51 15.72 -6.30 -10.36
N MET A 52 15.35 -5.77 -9.19
CA MET A 52 14.37 -6.42 -8.31
C MET A 52 13.01 -6.56 -8.99
N ARG A 53 12.56 -5.54 -9.71
CA ARG A 53 11.29 -5.59 -10.45
C ARG A 53 11.30 -6.64 -11.54
N LYS A 54 12.35 -6.67 -12.38
CA LYS A 54 12.47 -7.64 -13.49
C LYS A 54 12.50 -9.09 -13.02
N ARG A 55 13.06 -9.35 -11.83
CA ARG A 55 13.16 -10.69 -11.25
C ARG A 55 12.05 -11.04 -10.26
N GLY A 56 11.10 -10.13 -10.01
CA GLY A 56 10.05 -10.37 -9.00
C GLY A 56 10.61 -10.55 -7.58
N ILE A 57 11.62 -9.75 -7.23
CA ILE A 57 12.28 -9.79 -5.92
C ILE A 57 11.67 -8.72 -5.00
N TYR A 58 11.43 -9.11 -3.75
CA TYR A 58 10.86 -8.28 -2.70
C TYR A 58 11.83 -8.18 -1.51
N SER A 59 11.92 -7.00 -0.92
CA SER A 59 12.69 -6.76 0.30
C SER A 59 11.82 -7.06 1.50
N VAL A 60 12.03 -8.22 2.14
CA VAL A 60 11.13 -8.75 3.17
C VAL A 60 11.90 -9.06 4.45
N ASN A 61 11.27 -8.76 5.59
CA ASN A 61 11.76 -9.22 6.89
C ASN A 61 11.38 -10.69 7.12
N VAL A 62 12.29 -11.59 6.74
CA VAL A 62 12.12 -13.05 6.85
C VAL A 62 11.99 -13.51 8.31
N SER A 63 12.53 -12.77 9.28
CA SER A 63 12.42 -13.13 10.70
C SER A 63 10.97 -13.14 11.21
N THR A 64 10.09 -12.34 10.59
CA THR A 64 8.65 -12.31 10.90
C THR A 64 7.98 -13.58 10.40
N LEU A 65 8.34 -14.07 9.21
CA LEU A 65 7.84 -15.33 8.66
C LEU A 65 8.31 -16.54 9.48
N HIS A 66 9.55 -16.52 9.99
CA HIS A 66 10.05 -17.59 10.85
C HIS A 66 9.30 -17.67 12.18
N ARG A 67 8.71 -16.56 12.63
CA ARG A 67 7.88 -16.47 13.84
C ARG A 67 6.44 -16.93 13.62
N CYS A 68 6.03 -17.23 12.38
CA CYS A 68 4.74 -17.88 12.12
C CYS A 68 4.69 -19.24 12.82
N GLY A 69 3.48 -19.64 13.23
CA GLY A 69 3.23 -20.62 14.27
C GLY A 69 3.94 -21.98 14.13
N GLN A 70 3.99 -22.67 15.26
CA GLN A 70 4.51 -24.04 15.37
C GLN A 70 3.36 -25.04 15.30
N PHE A 71 3.64 -26.25 14.82
CA PHE A 71 2.63 -27.30 14.69
C PHE A 71 3.23 -28.69 14.97
N GLY A 72 2.32 -29.62 15.29
CA GLY A 72 2.65 -30.98 15.68
C GLY A 72 3.28 -31.09 17.08
N PRO A 73 3.47 -32.33 17.57
CA PRO A 73 4.03 -32.59 18.91
C PRO A 73 5.49 -32.15 19.04
N LYS A 74 6.24 -32.14 17.94
CA LYS A 74 7.65 -31.67 17.88
C LYS A 74 7.78 -30.15 17.75
N ARG A 75 6.65 -29.41 17.73
CA ARG A 75 6.60 -27.94 17.57
C ARG A 75 7.44 -27.43 16.41
N THR A 76 7.40 -28.14 15.28
CA THR A 76 8.12 -27.76 14.06
C THR A 76 7.56 -26.44 13.54
N ARG A 77 8.42 -25.53 13.09
CA ARG A 77 8.00 -24.24 12.49
C ARG A 77 7.52 -24.48 11.05
N LEU A 78 6.42 -23.83 10.66
CA LEU A 78 5.83 -24.00 9.31
C LEU A 78 6.83 -23.71 8.20
N HIS A 79 7.56 -22.61 8.32
CA HIS A 79 8.56 -22.22 7.34
C HIS A 79 9.62 -23.32 7.10
N LYS A 80 10.14 -23.91 8.18
CA LYS A 80 11.13 -24.99 8.09
C LYS A 80 10.56 -26.24 7.43
N TRP A 81 9.34 -26.63 7.79
CA TRP A 81 8.71 -27.80 7.20
C TRP A 81 8.41 -27.61 5.71
N LEU A 82 7.99 -26.41 5.30
CA LEU A 82 7.78 -26.12 3.87
C LEU A 82 9.10 -26.24 3.09
N ASP A 83 10.21 -25.80 3.67
CA ASP A 83 11.54 -25.93 3.07
C ASP A 83 11.97 -27.40 2.99
N ASP A 84 11.82 -28.16 4.08
CA ASP A 84 12.15 -29.59 4.16
C ASP A 84 11.33 -30.47 3.18
N ASN A 85 10.19 -29.98 2.68
CA ASN A 85 9.28 -30.72 1.78
C ASN A 85 9.24 -30.16 0.35
N ASP A 86 10.15 -29.27 -0.03
CA ASP A 86 10.18 -28.59 -1.34
C ASP A 86 8.88 -27.80 -1.65
N LEU A 87 8.19 -27.34 -0.61
CA LEU A 87 6.96 -26.54 -0.67
C LEU A 87 7.17 -25.10 -0.21
N ALA A 88 8.41 -24.63 -0.23
CA ALA A 88 8.74 -23.27 0.13
C ALA A 88 7.97 -22.28 -0.76
N LEU A 89 7.17 -21.42 -0.15
CA LEU A 89 6.42 -20.36 -0.86
C LEU A 89 7.34 -19.20 -1.29
N ILE A 90 8.52 -19.14 -0.68
CA ILE A 90 9.51 -18.10 -0.90
C ILE A 90 10.90 -18.70 -1.08
N LYS A 91 11.69 -18.08 -1.96
CA LYS A 91 13.10 -18.39 -2.18
C LYS A 91 13.94 -17.20 -1.75
N ILE A 92 14.88 -17.41 -0.84
CA ILE A 92 15.82 -16.35 -0.41
C ILE A 92 16.92 -16.24 -1.47
N VAL A 93 17.06 -15.05 -2.07
CA VAL A 93 18.10 -14.73 -3.06
C VAL A 93 19.34 -14.19 -2.36
N GLU A 94 19.13 -13.29 -1.40
CA GLU A 94 20.20 -12.72 -0.59
C GLU A 94 19.73 -12.61 0.86
N LEU A 95 20.55 -13.12 1.78
CA LEU A 95 20.29 -13.02 3.20
C LEU A 95 20.52 -11.59 3.68
N GLY A 96 19.51 -11.04 4.34
CA GLY A 96 19.62 -9.76 5.01
C GLY A 96 20.63 -9.83 6.16
N ASN A 97 21.22 -8.68 6.50
CA ASN A 97 22.19 -8.58 7.59
C ASN A 97 21.53 -7.95 8.82
N ASN A 98 21.52 -8.69 9.93
CA ASN A 98 20.99 -8.24 11.23
C ASN A 98 21.79 -7.05 11.80
N LEU A 99 23.09 -6.95 11.51
CA LEU A 99 23.93 -5.86 12.00
C LEU A 99 23.54 -4.51 11.40
N ASN A 100 23.08 -4.52 10.14
CA ASN A 100 22.69 -3.32 9.41
C ASN A 100 21.16 -3.15 9.33
N ASN A 101 20.39 -4.00 10.03
CA ASN A 101 18.92 -4.11 9.89
C ASN A 101 18.47 -4.21 8.42
N ALA A 102 19.28 -4.85 7.57
CA ALA A 102 18.97 -5.00 6.16
C ALA A 102 17.99 -6.16 5.97
N ASN A 103 16.88 -5.89 5.29
CA ASN A 103 15.90 -6.90 4.91
C ASN A 103 16.49 -7.89 3.90
N SER A 104 15.96 -9.12 3.90
CA SER A 104 16.40 -10.15 2.95
C SER A 104 15.71 -9.96 1.61
N TRP A 105 16.39 -10.35 0.54
CA TRP A 105 15.81 -10.36 -0.81
C TRP A 105 15.16 -11.70 -1.07
N VAL A 106 13.87 -11.66 -1.37
CA VAL A 106 13.04 -12.85 -1.47
C VAL A 106 12.31 -12.85 -2.81
N GLN A 107 12.27 -14.00 -3.45
CA GLN A 107 11.50 -14.25 -4.67
C GLN A 107 10.34 -15.21 -4.34
N LEU A 108 9.17 -14.97 -4.93
CA LEU A 108 8.05 -15.91 -4.85
C LEU A 108 8.36 -17.17 -5.68
N THR A 109 8.01 -18.35 -5.16
CA THR A 109 8.14 -19.59 -5.92
C THR A 109 6.94 -19.81 -6.84
N ASN A 110 7.03 -20.79 -7.75
CA ASN A 110 5.95 -21.13 -8.69
C ASN A 110 4.65 -21.59 -8.01
N LEU A 111 4.69 -21.85 -6.69
CA LEU A 111 3.54 -22.25 -5.87
C LEU A 111 2.67 -21.07 -5.44
N VAL A 112 3.12 -19.83 -5.69
CA VAL A 112 2.43 -18.61 -5.30
C VAL A 112 2.24 -17.71 -6.50
N THR A 113 0.98 -17.40 -6.78
CA THR A 113 0.59 -16.40 -7.78
C THR A 113 0.24 -15.10 -7.08
N LEU A 114 0.98 -14.04 -7.39
CA LEU A 114 0.67 -12.68 -6.94
C LEU A 114 -0.24 -12.00 -7.96
N THR A 115 -1.47 -11.70 -7.56
CA THR A 115 -2.37 -10.84 -8.34
C THR A 115 -2.24 -9.41 -7.79
N ASP A 116 -1.80 -8.48 -8.65
CA ASP A 116 -1.71 -7.07 -8.30
C ASP A 116 -2.66 -6.22 -9.13
N GLU A 117 -3.65 -5.65 -8.44
CA GLU A 117 -4.68 -4.78 -9.03
C GLU A 117 -4.11 -3.48 -9.61
N LEU A 118 -2.92 -3.05 -9.18
CA LEU A 118 -2.25 -1.85 -9.70
C LEU A 118 -1.43 -2.14 -10.98
N THR A 119 -0.87 -3.34 -11.10
CA THR A 119 -0.14 -3.76 -12.32
C THR A 119 -1.12 -4.17 -13.43
N ALA A 120 -2.23 -4.83 -13.08
CA ALA A 120 -3.34 -5.06 -14.02
C ALA A 120 -3.95 -3.74 -14.55
N ALA A 121 -3.72 -2.66 -13.83
CA ALA A 121 -4.15 -1.31 -14.13
C ALA A 121 -3.30 -0.57 -15.19
N GLY A 122 -2.28 -1.21 -15.79
CA GLY A 122 -1.78 -0.76 -17.10
C GLY A 122 -2.89 -0.66 -18.16
N SER A 123 -3.99 -1.39 -17.94
CA SER A 123 -5.24 -1.37 -18.70
C SER A 123 -6.18 -0.19 -18.35
N LEU A 124 -5.94 0.56 -17.25
CA LEU A 124 -6.80 1.67 -16.81
C LEU A 124 -6.75 2.90 -17.73
N ARG A 125 -5.73 3.02 -18.59
CA ARG A 125 -5.70 4.10 -19.61
C ARG A 125 -6.91 4.05 -20.55
N GLN A 126 -7.58 2.89 -20.64
CA GLN A 126 -8.74 2.66 -21.50
C GLN A 126 -10.06 2.65 -20.72
N LEU A 127 -10.02 2.78 -19.39
CA LEU A 127 -11.21 2.76 -18.55
C LEU A 127 -11.83 4.16 -18.47
N THR A 128 -13.15 4.17 -18.37
CA THR A 128 -13.96 5.40 -18.24
C THR A 128 -13.83 5.98 -16.82
N ASP A 129 -14.14 7.27 -16.68
CA ASP A 129 -14.11 7.96 -15.37
C ASP A 129 -14.93 7.22 -14.29
N ALA A 130 -16.09 6.67 -14.66
CA ALA A 130 -16.94 5.89 -13.75
C ALA A 130 -16.30 4.58 -13.27
N GLU A 131 -15.53 3.90 -14.14
CA GLU A 131 -14.81 2.67 -13.78
C GLU A 131 -13.60 2.97 -12.90
N ILE A 132 -12.96 4.13 -13.10
CA ILE A 132 -11.89 4.64 -12.25
C ILE A 132 -12.45 4.99 -10.87
N ASP A 133 -13.60 5.65 -10.80
CA ASP A 133 -14.27 5.96 -9.53
C ASP A 133 -14.64 4.69 -8.77
N GLN A 134 -15.17 3.66 -9.44
CA GLN A 134 -15.43 2.36 -8.83
C GLN A 134 -14.15 1.69 -8.33
N TYR A 135 -13.05 1.78 -9.08
CA TYR A 135 -11.75 1.27 -8.71
C TYR A 135 -11.10 2.02 -7.52
N LEU A 136 -11.42 3.31 -7.36
CA LEU A 136 -10.99 4.15 -6.24
C LEU A 136 -11.92 4.01 -5.03
N ALA A 137 -13.20 3.65 -5.23
CA ALA A 137 -14.18 3.45 -4.17
C ALA A 137 -13.79 2.30 -3.23
N GLY A 138 -13.11 1.27 -3.72
CA GLY A 138 -12.59 0.18 -2.87
C GLY A 138 -13.68 -0.62 -2.16
N GLY A 139 -13.30 -1.56 -1.30
CA GLY A 139 -14.21 -2.31 -0.43
C GLY A 139 -13.90 -2.04 1.05
N GLU A 140 -14.93 -1.72 1.83
CA GLU A 140 -14.81 -1.25 3.23
C GLU A 140 -14.03 -2.21 4.14
N GLU A 141 -14.28 -3.53 4.04
CA GLU A 141 -13.59 -4.54 4.88
C GLU A 141 -12.06 -4.54 4.73
N HIS A 142 -11.57 -4.22 3.53
CA HIS A 142 -10.13 -4.20 3.29
C HIS A 142 -9.50 -2.89 3.80
N GLU A 143 -10.25 -1.79 3.81
CA GLU A 143 -9.78 -0.51 4.34
C GLU A 143 -9.59 -0.56 5.87
N GLU A 144 -10.50 -1.23 6.59
CA GLU A 144 -10.37 -1.44 8.04
C GLU A 144 -9.13 -2.29 8.40
N GLN A 145 -8.95 -3.42 7.72
CA GLN A 145 -7.78 -4.29 7.93
C GLN A 145 -6.47 -3.55 7.61
N LEU A 146 -6.48 -2.70 6.58
CA LEU A 146 -5.35 -1.86 6.25
C LEU A 146 -5.06 -0.84 7.36
N LEU A 147 -6.09 -0.19 7.92
CA LEU A 147 -5.92 0.77 9.00
C LEU A 147 -5.33 0.11 10.26
N ALA A 148 -5.89 -1.02 10.70
CA ALA A 148 -5.40 -1.78 11.85
C ALA A 148 -3.94 -2.23 11.66
N ARG A 149 -3.57 -2.62 10.44
CA ARG A 149 -2.20 -2.98 10.09
C ARG A 149 -1.25 -1.78 10.07
N LEU A 150 -1.70 -0.64 9.54
CA LEU A 150 -0.89 0.55 9.41
C LEU A 150 -0.72 1.30 10.71
N TYR A 151 -1.67 1.20 11.65
CA TYR A 151 -1.68 1.86 12.95
C TYR A 151 -2.08 0.88 14.06
N PRO A 152 -1.27 -0.17 14.32
CA PRO A 152 -1.56 -1.15 15.36
C PRO A 152 -1.57 -0.56 16.77
N GLU A 153 -1.06 0.66 16.95
CA GLU A 153 -1.09 1.38 18.22
C GLU A 153 -2.41 2.12 18.51
N LEU A 154 -3.35 2.15 17.56
CA LEU A 154 -4.68 2.72 17.74
C LEU A 154 -5.61 1.64 18.30
N ASP A 155 -5.49 1.35 19.58
CA ASP A 155 -6.41 0.47 20.30
C ASP A 155 -7.63 1.25 20.83
N GLU A 156 -8.71 0.56 21.22
CA GLU A 156 -9.94 1.19 21.73
C GLU A 156 -9.72 2.09 22.96
N GLU A 157 -8.67 1.84 23.74
CA GLU A 157 -8.31 2.62 24.95
C GLU A 157 -7.45 3.87 24.64
N PHE A 158 -7.20 4.17 23.36
CA PHE A 158 -6.27 5.21 22.97
C PHE A 158 -6.88 6.61 23.17
N THR A 159 -6.33 7.37 24.13
CA THR A 159 -6.89 8.69 24.47
C THR A 159 -6.51 9.75 23.44
N GLN A 160 -7.32 10.82 23.34
CA GLN A 160 -7.06 11.93 22.43
C GLN A 160 -5.71 12.62 22.70
N GLU A 161 -5.29 12.70 23.97
CA GLU A 161 -3.99 13.27 24.35
C GLU A 161 -2.82 12.41 23.87
N GLN A 162 -2.93 11.08 24.02
CA GLN A 162 -1.93 10.14 23.51
C GLN A 162 -1.84 10.21 21.97
N LEU A 163 -2.98 10.39 21.31
CA LEU A 163 -3.06 10.59 19.87
C LEU A 163 -2.32 11.85 19.42
N LEU A 164 -2.60 13.00 20.03
CA LEU A 164 -1.93 14.25 19.69
C LEU A 164 -0.45 14.25 20.08
N HIS A 165 -0.07 13.48 21.11
CA HIS A 165 1.32 13.33 21.49
C HIS A 165 2.12 12.53 20.46
N LYS A 166 1.54 11.42 19.95
CA LYS A 166 2.20 10.50 19.01
C LYS A 166 2.02 10.89 17.53
N PHE A 167 0.94 11.57 17.18
CA PHE A 167 0.58 11.88 15.79
C PHE A 167 0.35 13.37 15.56
N ASP A 168 0.62 13.82 14.34
CA ASP A 168 0.01 15.04 13.78
C ASP A 168 -1.12 14.65 12.83
N ILE A 169 -2.21 15.41 12.89
CA ILE A 169 -3.40 15.20 12.07
C ILE A 169 -3.32 16.14 10.87
N ALA A 170 -3.21 15.58 9.68
CA ALA A 170 -3.22 16.32 8.43
C ALA A 170 -4.61 16.21 7.76
N PRO A 171 -5.30 17.33 7.48
CA PRO A 171 -6.51 17.29 6.66
C PRO A 171 -6.13 16.99 5.21
N ILE A 172 -6.80 16.03 4.59
CA ILE A 172 -6.58 15.63 3.21
C ILE A 172 -7.83 15.90 2.40
N ASP A 173 -7.65 16.62 1.29
CA ASP A 173 -8.68 16.85 0.29
C ASP A 173 -8.81 15.60 -0.59
N GLN A 174 -9.79 14.74 -0.26
CA GLN A 174 -9.99 13.45 -0.93
C GLN A 174 -10.29 13.59 -2.43
N PRO A 175 -11.15 14.53 -2.90
CA PRO A 175 -11.32 14.81 -4.33
C PRO A 175 -10.00 15.12 -5.05
N SER A 176 -9.17 16.00 -4.48
CA SER A 176 -7.86 16.32 -5.07
C SER A 176 -6.94 15.11 -5.12
N LEU A 177 -6.96 14.26 -4.09
CA LEU A 177 -6.17 13.03 -4.06
C LEU A 177 -6.64 12.00 -5.10
N GLN A 178 -7.95 11.87 -5.32
CA GLN A 178 -8.50 11.01 -6.37
C GLN A 178 -8.06 11.48 -7.75
N ASN A 179 -8.16 12.78 -8.04
CA ASN A 179 -7.68 13.36 -9.30
C ASN A 179 -6.18 13.12 -9.52
N TYR A 180 -5.37 13.23 -8.46
CA TYR A 180 -3.94 12.92 -8.54
C TYR A 180 -3.68 11.44 -8.88
N ILE A 181 -4.45 10.52 -8.29
CA ILE A 181 -4.34 9.08 -8.61
C ILE A 181 -4.75 8.83 -10.06
N THR A 182 -5.84 9.43 -10.53
CA THR A 182 -6.29 9.33 -11.92
C THR A 182 -5.20 9.81 -12.88
N TRP A 183 -4.66 11.01 -12.66
CA TRP A 183 -3.55 11.55 -13.46
C TRP A 183 -2.32 10.64 -13.47
N LEU A 184 -1.96 10.05 -12.32
CA LEU A 184 -0.85 9.10 -12.23
C LEU A 184 -1.11 7.84 -13.07
N LEU A 185 -2.35 7.41 -13.23
CA LEU A 185 -2.66 6.17 -13.95
C LEU A 185 -2.87 6.42 -15.45
N THR A 186 -3.38 7.58 -15.83
CA THR A 186 -3.75 7.91 -17.22
C THR A 186 -2.69 8.75 -17.95
N GLU A 187 -2.27 9.87 -17.37
CA GLU A 187 -1.60 10.98 -18.07
C GLU A 187 -0.11 11.15 -17.73
N ALA A 188 0.37 10.61 -16.61
CA ALA A 188 1.74 10.80 -16.13
C ALA A 188 2.81 10.07 -16.98
N THR A 189 3.11 10.64 -18.16
CA THR A 189 4.06 10.10 -19.15
C THR A 189 5.52 10.41 -18.84
N LEU A 190 5.80 11.48 -18.08
CA LEU A 190 7.15 11.90 -17.72
C LEU A 190 7.77 11.11 -16.54
N LEU A 191 6.96 10.30 -15.85
CA LEU A 191 7.42 9.45 -14.76
C LEU A 191 7.78 8.06 -15.27
N ASN A 192 8.90 7.52 -14.79
CA ASN A 192 9.23 6.11 -14.97
C ASN A 192 8.08 5.25 -14.42
N ASP A 193 7.68 4.22 -15.17
CA ASP A 193 6.55 3.34 -14.86
C ASP A 193 6.52 2.88 -13.40
N GLY A 194 7.65 2.48 -12.84
CA GLY A 194 7.63 2.02 -11.46
C GLY A 194 7.76 3.12 -10.41
N LYS A 195 8.13 4.35 -10.77
CA LYS A 195 7.90 5.51 -9.85
C LYS A 195 6.40 5.84 -9.84
N ARG A 196 5.77 5.85 -11.01
CA ARG A 196 4.33 6.07 -11.19
C ARG A 196 3.49 5.04 -10.43
N GLU A 197 3.80 3.75 -10.57
CA GLU A 197 3.13 2.67 -9.83
C GLU A 197 3.30 2.82 -8.31
N LEU A 198 4.50 3.19 -7.86
CA LEU A 198 4.78 3.42 -6.44
C LEU A 198 3.94 4.57 -5.88
N TYR A 199 3.90 5.71 -6.57
CA TYR A 199 3.12 6.87 -6.14
C TYR A 199 1.63 6.58 -6.15
N ALA A 200 1.13 5.89 -7.18
CA ALA A 200 -0.26 5.47 -7.23
C ALA A 200 -0.62 4.56 -6.05
N ARG A 201 0.24 3.58 -5.72
CA ARG A 201 0.06 2.70 -4.56
C ARG A 201 0.01 3.47 -3.24
N GLN A 202 0.94 4.40 -3.05
CA GLN A 202 1.01 5.24 -1.86
C GLN A 202 -0.22 6.13 -1.73
N ALA A 203 -0.63 6.80 -2.81
CA ALA A 203 -1.81 7.65 -2.84
C ALA A 203 -3.11 6.86 -2.59
N LYS A 204 -3.28 5.67 -3.18
CA LYS A 204 -4.42 4.78 -2.87
C LYS A 204 -4.45 4.36 -1.40
N THR A 205 -3.29 4.09 -0.80
CA THR A 205 -3.18 3.76 0.63
C THR A 205 -3.65 4.93 1.49
N ILE A 206 -3.23 6.15 1.16
CA ILE A 206 -3.68 7.36 1.85
C ILE A 206 -5.20 7.53 1.70
N LEU A 207 -5.73 7.38 0.47
CA LEU A 207 -7.15 7.51 0.20
C LEU A 207 -7.97 6.57 1.08
N ALA A 208 -7.60 5.29 1.14
CA ALA A 208 -8.24 4.28 1.99
C ALA A 208 -8.23 4.68 3.48
N VAL A 209 -7.06 5.11 4.01
CA VAL A 209 -6.95 5.58 5.40
C VAL A 209 -7.83 6.80 5.64
N THR A 210 -7.82 7.77 4.73
CA THR A 210 -8.58 9.01 4.90
C THR A 210 -10.07 8.81 4.82
N LYS A 211 -10.58 7.84 4.04
CA LYS A 211 -12.01 7.50 4.05
C LYS A 211 -12.46 7.03 5.42
N GLN A 212 -11.71 6.09 6.01
CA GLN A 212 -11.99 5.55 7.34
C GLN A 212 -11.89 6.61 8.45
N LEU A 213 -10.94 7.54 8.31
CA LEU A 213 -10.71 8.60 9.31
C LEU A 213 -11.44 9.93 8.99
N GLY A 214 -12.39 9.94 8.05
CA GLY A 214 -13.20 11.12 7.73
C GLY A 214 -12.41 12.31 7.16
N GLY A 215 -11.49 12.06 6.23
CA GLY A 215 -10.65 13.08 5.57
C GLY A 215 -9.39 13.47 6.32
N LYS A 216 -9.02 12.74 7.37
CA LYS A 216 -7.81 12.99 8.17
C LYS A 216 -6.78 11.92 7.93
N TYR A 217 -5.51 12.31 7.93
CA TYR A 217 -4.38 11.40 7.88
C TYR A 217 -3.48 11.58 9.10
N LEU A 218 -3.07 10.47 9.71
CA LEU A 218 -2.25 10.48 10.93
C LEU A 218 -0.77 10.33 10.59
N GLN A 219 0.02 11.35 10.90
CA GLN A 219 1.46 11.34 10.68
C GLN A 219 2.18 11.04 12.00
N ARG A 220 2.91 9.92 12.08
CA ARG A 220 3.68 9.55 13.29
C ARG A 220 4.79 10.55 13.55
N LYS A 221 4.87 11.08 14.77
CA LYS A 221 5.95 11.98 15.19
C LYS A 221 7.19 11.17 15.57
N LYS A 222 8.32 11.53 14.97
CA LYS A 222 9.66 11.06 15.32
C LYS A 222 10.47 12.21 15.89
N ARG A 223 10.51 12.33 17.21
CA ARG A 223 11.26 13.40 17.89
C ARG A 223 12.75 13.07 17.91
N SER A 224 13.55 14.01 17.45
CA SER A 224 15.01 13.96 17.55
C SER A 224 15.48 14.43 18.93
N GLN A 225 16.61 13.90 19.39
CA GLN A 225 17.31 14.39 20.60
C GLN A 225 17.65 15.88 20.51
N PHE A 226 17.76 16.42 19.28
CA PHE A 226 18.01 17.83 19.01
C PHE A 226 16.73 18.70 18.95
N GLY A 227 15.58 18.20 19.43
CA GLY A 227 14.34 18.96 19.55
C GLY A 227 13.54 19.16 18.25
N ARG A 228 14.03 18.67 17.10
CA ARG A 228 13.29 18.68 15.83
C ARG A 228 12.31 17.51 15.75
N THR A 229 11.08 17.76 15.30
CA THR A 229 10.09 16.73 14.99
C THR A 229 10.20 16.37 13.52
N TYR A 230 10.52 15.12 13.24
CA TYR A 230 10.36 14.50 11.93
C TYR A 230 9.10 13.64 11.95
N TYR A 231 8.70 13.11 10.80
CA TYR A 231 7.65 12.11 10.75
C TYR A 231 8.20 10.71 10.44
N ASP A 232 7.43 9.68 10.75
CA ASP A 232 7.75 8.29 10.41
C ASP A 232 6.62 7.66 9.59
N GLY A 233 6.95 6.63 8.83
CA GLY A 233 6.01 5.89 7.99
C GLY A 233 6.28 6.03 6.49
N LEU A 234 5.30 5.57 5.71
CA LEU A 234 5.34 5.40 4.24
C LEU A 234 5.79 6.60 3.43
N TRP A 235 5.82 7.76 4.08
CA TRP A 235 6.10 9.06 3.53
C TRP A 235 7.26 9.78 4.18
N HIS A 236 8.06 9.07 4.98
CA HIS A 236 9.36 9.55 5.41
C HIS A 236 10.46 8.62 4.93
N SER A 237 11.24 9.15 3.99
CA SER A 237 12.51 8.62 3.51
C SER A 237 13.51 8.54 4.69
N PRO A 238 13.85 7.35 5.21
CA PRO A 238 14.89 7.21 6.21
C PRO A 238 16.21 7.07 5.45
N LYS A 239 16.80 8.23 5.14
CA LYS A 239 18.16 8.44 4.61
C LYS A 239 18.43 7.95 3.17
N SER A 240 18.89 8.94 2.39
CA SER A 240 19.54 8.90 1.07
C SER A 240 18.65 8.74 -0.16
N VAL A 241 18.79 9.74 -1.05
CA VAL A 241 18.26 9.87 -2.43
C VAL A 241 16.82 10.41 -2.54
N ASP A 242 16.81 11.74 -2.74
CA ASP A 242 15.78 12.64 -3.23
C ASP A 242 14.63 13.01 -2.28
N LYS A 243 14.59 14.31 -1.97
CA LYS A 243 13.50 15.03 -1.30
C LYS A 243 12.26 14.97 -2.19
N TYR A 244 11.35 14.04 -1.92
CA TYR A 244 10.01 14.04 -2.49
C TYR A 244 9.02 14.21 -1.34
N ASP A 245 8.60 15.44 -1.12
CA ASP A 245 7.50 15.82 -0.24
C ASP A 245 6.31 16.12 -1.14
N VAL A 246 5.29 15.28 -1.14
CA VAL A 246 4.13 15.48 -2.01
C VAL A 246 3.22 16.58 -1.44
N LYS A 247 3.42 17.07 -0.20
CA LYS A 247 2.81 18.36 0.17
C LYS A 247 3.32 19.46 -0.77
N THR A 248 4.62 19.41 -1.09
CA THR A 248 5.23 20.27 -2.11
C THR A 248 4.72 19.94 -3.52
N GLU A 249 4.46 18.68 -3.88
CA GLU A 249 3.87 18.35 -5.20
C GLU A 249 2.40 18.76 -5.31
N MET A 250 1.57 18.61 -4.28
CA MET A 250 0.18 19.09 -4.26
C MET A 250 0.11 20.61 -4.29
N GLU A 251 1.04 21.31 -3.61
CA GLU A 251 1.19 22.77 -3.71
C GLU A 251 1.69 23.20 -5.10
N ASN A 252 2.60 22.44 -5.73
CA ASN A 252 3.05 22.69 -7.10
C ASN A 252 1.97 22.42 -8.16
N CYS A 253 1.10 21.43 -7.93
CA CYS A 253 -0.05 21.14 -8.78
C CYS A 253 -1.02 22.33 -8.82
N LYS A 254 -1.25 22.99 -7.67
CA LYS A 254 -2.02 24.25 -7.58
C LYS A 254 -1.34 25.46 -8.22
N CYS A 255 -0.02 25.42 -8.42
CA CYS A 255 0.71 26.50 -9.10
C CYS A 255 0.70 26.40 -10.63
N ASN A 256 0.48 25.21 -11.20
CA ASN A 256 0.49 25.02 -12.65
C ASN A 256 -0.82 25.40 -13.36
N GLU A 257 -1.94 25.51 -12.63
CA GLU A 257 -3.19 26.03 -13.18
C GLU A 257 -3.12 27.54 -13.52
N ARG A 258 -2.18 28.28 -12.92
CA ARG A 258 -1.99 29.72 -13.17
C ARG A 258 -1.18 30.04 -14.43
N ASN A 259 -0.56 29.06 -15.08
CA ASN A 259 0.30 29.23 -16.25
C ASN A 259 -0.14 28.38 -17.47
N MET A 260 -1.44 28.18 -17.67
CA MET A 260 -1.92 27.75 -18.99
C MET A 260 -1.95 28.95 -19.95
N PRO A 261 -1.33 28.86 -21.14
CA PRO A 261 -1.52 29.87 -22.17
C PRO A 261 -2.96 29.78 -22.67
N LEU A 262 -3.70 30.88 -22.51
CA LEU A 262 -4.99 31.09 -23.16
C LEU A 262 -4.81 31.03 -24.68
N SER A 263 -4.99 29.84 -25.27
CA SER A 263 -5.10 29.68 -26.71
C SER A 263 -6.55 29.93 -27.13
N SER A 264 -6.71 31.07 -27.80
CA SER A 264 -7.91 31.61 -28.41
C SER A 264 -8.56 30.76 -29.51
N LYS A 265 -9.88 31.02 -29.70
CA LYS A 265 -10.79 30.76 -30.85
C LYS A 265 -11.61 29.45 -30.72
N THR A 266 -12.96 29.44 -30.75
CA THR A 266 -13.85 30.15 -31.69
C THR A 266 -15.33 30.19 -31.21
N ARG A 267 -15.99 31.36 -31.40
CA ARG A 267 -17.43 31.73 -31.63
C ARG A 267 -18.54 31.21 -30.69
N GLN A 268 -19.23 32.07 -29.92
CA GLN A 268 -20.33 33.02 -30.26
C GLN A 268 -21.74 32.40 -30.41
N SER A 269 -22.71 33.15 -29.84
CA SER A 269 -24.18 32.98 -29.76
C SER A 269 -24.65 32.16 -28.55
N ASN A 270 -25.57 32.59 -27.67
CA ASN A 270 -26.57 33.65 -27.71
C ASN A 270 -26.80 34.30 -26.34
N LYS A 271 -27.21 35.58 -26.38
CA LYS A 271 -27.78 36.37 -25.29
C LYS A 271 -29.25 36.00 -25.08
N SER A 272 -29.66 35.79 -23.83
CA SER A 272 -30.98 36.18 -23.27
C SER A 272 -30.98 35.82 -21.78
N SER A 273 -30.70 36.77 -20.87
CA SER A 273 -31.70 37.53 -20.10
C SER A 273 -32.74 36.63 -19.41
N ILE A 274 -32.73 36.59 -18.07
CA ILE A 274 -33.90 36.88 -17.19
C ILE A 274 -33.49 36.72 -15.71
N LYS A 275 -33.54 37.88 -15.04
CA LYS A 275 -33.95 38.22 -13.65
C LYS A 275 -33.66 37.30 -12.47
N ALA A 276 -33.09 37.99 -11.46
CA ALA A 276 -33.12 37.72 -10.04
C ALA A 276 -34.51 37.42 -9.47
N THR A 277 -34.55 36.49 -8.52
CA THR A 277 -35.54 36.47 -7.43
C THR A 277 -34.86 35.96 -6.14
N ARG A 278 -34.73 36.85 -5.17
CA ARG A 278 -34.67 36.56 -3.73
C ARG A 278 -35.89 35.71 -3.33
N LEU A 279 -35.74 34.73 -2.46
CA LEU A 279 -36.57 34.63 -1.24
C LEU A 279 -36.07 33.54 -0.29
N SER A 280 -36.06 33.96 0.97
CA SER A 280 -35.80 33.26 2.22
C SER A 280 -36.82 32.17 2.54
N MET A 281 -36.36 31.08 3.16
CA MET A 281 -36.83 30.57 4.45
C MET A 281 -35.78 29.62 5.04
#